data_AF-A0A7H8N234-F1
#
_entry.id   AF-A0A7H8N234-F1
#
_cell.length_a   1.000
_cell.length_b   1.000
_cell.length_c   1.000
_cell.angle_alpha   90.00
_cell.angle_beta   90.00
_cell.angle_gamma   90.00
#
_symmetry.space_group_name_H-M   'P 1'
#
loop_
_entity.id
_entity.type
_entity.pdbx_description
1 polymer ?
#
loop_
_entity_poly.entity_id
_entity_poly.type
_entity_poly.pdbx_seq_one_letter_code
_entity_poly.pdbx_strand_id
1 'polypeptide(L)'
;MTAAPHVLILGGTTEARLLAAALATGDGAGARPPRVTSSLAGRVAEPRLPAGEVRVGGFGGPDGLARWVREQQVDALIDATHPFAETISFNAARAAATAHVPLLALRRPGWVPGPGDRWHPVASLDEAAGALGGLGERVFLTTGRMGLAAFAHLTEHWFLVRSVDAPEPPAPPRMEVLLARGPFDLAGEAELLRRHRIDVLVTKDSGGQATAAKLTAAREAGLPVVVVRRPPVPAGVPVADDVPQATRWLRARIG
;
A
#
# COMPACT_ATOMS: atom_id res chain seq x y z
N MET A 1 26.27 -20.78 -19.90
CA MET A 1 24.96 -20.80 -19.23
C MET A 1 24.67 -19.36 -18.81
N THR A 2 23.64 -18.73 -19.35
CA THR A 2 23.25 -17.37 -18.94
C THR A 2 22.81 -17.39 -17.47
N ALA A 3 23.13 -16.33 -16.73
CA ALA A 3 22.67 -16.18 -15.35
C ALA A 3 21.13 -16.15 -15.33
N ALA A 4 20.52 -16.64 -14.24
CA ALA A 4 19.07 -16.50 -14.06
C ALA A 4 18.73 -15.01 -13.99
N PRO A 5 17.66 -14.55 -14.67
CA PRO A 5 17.32 -13.14 -14.68
C PRO A 5 16.98 -12.65 -13.27
N HIS A 6 17.32 -11.40 -12.97
CA HIS A 6 17.12 -10.77 -11.67
C HIS A 6 15.94 -9.79 -11.69
N VAL A 7 14.94 -10.07 -10.85
CA VAL A 7 13.77 -9.22 -10.66
C VAL A 7 13.89 -8.46 -9.33
N LEU A 8 13.83 -7.13 -9.40
CA LEU A 8 13.66 -6.28 -8.21
C LEU A 8 12.18 -5.96 -8.00
N ILE A 9 11.64 -6.28 -6.83
CA ILE A 9 10.29 -5.92 -6.41
C ILE A 9 10.37 -4.82 -5.35
N LEU A 10 9.90 -3.62 -5.69
CA LEU A 10 9.66 -2.57 -4.69
C LEU A 10 8.36 -2.92 -3.97
N GLY A 11 8.47 -3.29 -2.69
CA GLY A 11 7.42 -4.02 -1.99
C GLY A 11 6.80 -3.30 -0.79
N GLY A 12 6.18 -4.09 0.08
CA GLY A 12 5.44 -3.63 1.27
C GLY A 12 3.93 -3.87 1.19
N THR A 13 3.44 -4.48 0.11
CA THR A 13 2.03 -4.86 -0.07
C THR A 13 1.84 -6.38 0.00
N THR A 14 0.59 -6.81 -0.01
CA THR A 14 0.27 -8.24 -0.13
C THR A 14 0.60 -8.75 -1.53
N GLU A 15 0.34 -7.96 -2.56
CA GLU A 15 0.58 -8.30 -3.96
C GLU A 15 2.08 -8.49 -4.22
N ALA A 16 2.94 -7.63 -3.66
CA ALA A 16 4.39 -7.80 -3.73
C ALA A 16 4.85 -9.13 -3.13
N ARG A 17 4.30 -9.52 -1.97
CA ARG A 17 4.65 -10.78 -1.30
C ARG A 17 4.15 -11.99 -2.08
N LEU A 18 2.93 -11.93 -2.61
CA LEU A 18 2.36 -12.98 -3.45
C LEU A 18 3.14 -13.15 -4.76
N LEU A 19 3.57 -12.05 -5.39
CA LEU A 19 4.41 -12.10 -6.58
C LEU A 19 5.77 -12.74 -6.26
N ALA A 20 6.45 -12.30 -5.19
CA ALA A 20 7.72 -12.89 -4.78
C ALA A 20 7.62 -14.40 -4.55
N ALA A 21 6.55 -14.85 -3.87
CA ALA A 21 6.28 -16.27 -3.66
C ALA A 21 6.05 -17.01 -5.00
N ALA A 22 5.23 -16.46 -5.90
CA ALA A 22 4.94 -17.06 -7.19
C ALA A 22 6.18 -17.18 -8.09
N LEU A 23 7.11 -16.23 -8.03
CA LEU A 23 8.37 -16.27 -8.78
C LEU A 23 9.37 -17.26 -8.16
N ALA A 24 9.39 -17.40 -6.83
CA ALA A 24 10.28 -18.31 -6.13
C ALA A 24 9.92 -19.79 -6.36
N THR A 25 8.63 -20.13 -6.45
CA THR A 25 8.18 -21.51 -6.71
C THR A 25 8.45 -21.97 -8.14
N GLY A 26 8.66 -21.04 -9.08
CA GLY A 26 8.68 -21.35 -10.51
C GLY A 26 7.30 -21.79 -11.01
N ASP A 27 7.23 -22.15 -12.29
CA ASP A 27 5.99 -22.58 -12.97
C ASP A 27 5.87 -24.10 -13.15
N GLY A 28 6.80 -24.87 -12.58
CA GLY A 28 6.84 -26.32 -12.71
C GLY A 28 7.22 -26.82 -14.11
N ALA A 29 7.51 -25.92 -15.06
CA ALA A 29 7.77 -26.25 -16.47
C ALA A 29 9.27 -26.42 -16.80
N GLY A 30 10.13 -26.60 -15.78
CA GLY A 30 11.57 -26.85 -15.96
C GLY A 30 12.42 -25.60 -16.22
N ALA A 31 11.83 -24.40 -16.30
CA ALA A 31 12.58 -23.14 -16.35
C ALA A 31 13.17 -22.83 -14.96
N ARG A 32 14.42 -22.36 -14.94
CA ARG A 32 15.07 -21.93 -13.69
C ARG A 32 14.36 -20.68 -13.15
N PRO A 33 13.94 -20.65 -11.86
CA PRO A 33 13.30 -19.47 -11.31
C PRO A 33 14.24 -18.26 -11.35
N PRO A 34 13.71 -17.04 -11.55
CA PRO A 34 14.50 -15.82 -11.50
C PRO A 34 15.08 -15.62 -10.10
N ARG A 35 16.21 -14.91 -10.01
CA ARG A 35 16.65 -14.31 -8.74
C ARG A 35 15.66 -13.20 -8.40
N VAL A 36 15.14 -13.18 -7.17
CA VAL A 36 14.16 -12.17 -6.73
C VAL A 36 14.70 -11.44 -5.51
N THR A 37 14.80 -10.11 -5.62
CA THR A 37 15.07 -9.22 -4.49
C THR A 37 13.84 -8.37 -4.18
N SER A 38 13.32 -8.47 -2.97
CA SER A 38 12.27 -7.56 -2.46
C SER A 38 12.89 -6.40 -1.68
N SER A 39 12.55 -5.16 -2.05
CA SER A 39 12.98 -3.96 -1.33
C SER A 39 11.86 -3.42 -0.45
N LEU A 40 12.12 -3.32 0.86
CA LEU A 40 11.20 -2.79 1.85
C LEU A 40 11.69 -1.44 2.37
N ALA A 41 10.76 -0.51 2.61
CA ALA A 41 11.10 0.83 3.10
C ALA A 41 11.57 0.87 4.57
N GLY A 42 11.46 -0.23 5.33
CA GLY A 42 11.81 -0.26 6.76
C GLY A 42 10.84 0.50 7.66
N ARG A 43 9.60 0.71 7.20
CA ARG A 43 8.58 1.50 7.93
C ARG A 43 7.82 0.72 9.00
N VAL A 44 7.97 -0.61 9.00
CA VAL A 44 7.39 -1.54 9.96
C VAL A 44 8.54 -2.16 10.74
N ALA A 45 8.48 -2.14 12.08
CA ALA A 45 9.55 -2.66 12.93
C ALA A 45 9.84 -4.16 12.66
N GLU A 46 8.77 -4.96 12.56
CA GLU A 46 8.86 -6.39 12.27
C GLU A 46 8.03 -6.76 11.02
N PRO A 47 8.57 -6.55 9.81
CA PRO A 47 7.84 -6.85 8.59
C PRO A 47 7.73 -8.37 8.35
N ARG A 48 6.61 -8.83 7.79
CA ARG A 48 6.53 -10.19 7.24
C ARG A 48 7.41 -10.27 5.99
N LEU A 49 8.51 -11.02 6.06
CA LEU A 49 9.48 -11.12 4.97
C LEU A 49 8.89 -11.89 3.78
N PRO A 50 9.03 -11.37 2.54
CA PRO A 50 8.73 -12.11 1.32
C PRO A 50 9.68 -13.31 1.11
N ALA A 51 9.30 -14.21 0.21
CA ALA A 51 10.23 -15.23 -0.30
C ALA A 51 11.37 -14.58 -1.12
N GLY A 52 12.54 -15.19 -1.10
CA GLY A 52 13.73 -14.71 -1.82
C GLY A 52 14.60 -13.76 -1.02
N GLU A 53 15.46 -13.02 -1.71
CA GLU A 53 16.35 -12.03 -1.09
C GLU A 53 15.54 -10.79 -0.67
N VAL A 54 15.86 -10.22 0.49
CA VAL A 54 15.20 -9.01 0.98
C VAL A 54 16.23 -7.96 1.31
N ARG A 55 15.97 -6.73 0.87
CA ARG A 55 16.71 -5.55 1.30
C ARG A 55 15.81 -4.57 2.01
N VAL A 56 16.37 -3.86 2.99
CA VAL A 56 15.66 -2.84 3.77
C VAL A 56 16.40 -1.51 3.67
N GLY A 57 15.62 -0.43 3.51
CA GLY A 57 16.13 0.94 3.47
C GLY A 57 16.00 1.60 2.10
N GLY A 58 16.15 2.93 2.10
CA GLY A 58 16.05 3.75 0.88
C GLY A 58 17.18 3.47 -0.11
N PHE A 59 17.01 3.97 -1.33
CA PHE A 59 18.03 3.91 -2.38
C PHE A 59 18.82 5.22 -2.53
N GLY A 60 18.46 6.29 -1.82
CA GLY A 60 19.03 7.62 -2.04
C GLY A 60 18.48 8.33 -3.28
N GLY A 61 17.17 8.21 -3.52
CA GLY A 61 16.48 8.82 -4.66
C GLY A 61 16.55 7.99 -5.95
N PRO A 62 16.12 8.55 -7.09
CA PRO A 62 16.05 7.84 -8.37
C PRO A 62 17.44 7.45 -8.90
N ASP A 63 18.45 8.31 -8.74
CA ASP A 63 19.80 8.04 -9.23
C ASP A 63 20.48 6.92 -8.45
N GLY A 64 20.28 6.89 -7.13
CA GLY A 64 20.75 5.79 -6.31
C GLY A 64 20.04 4.47 -6.59
N LEU A 65 18.74 4.51 -6.90
CA LEU A 65 18.01 3.32 -7.38
C LEU A 65 18.54 2.86 -8.74
N ALA A 66 18.79 3.77 -9.68
CA ALA A 66 19.36 3.43 -10.99
C ALA A 66 20.76 2.83 -10.88
N ARG A 67 21.59 3.35 -9.98
CA ARG A 67 22.92 2.80 -9.69
C ARG A 67 22.79 1.37 -9.16
N TRP A 68 21.95 1.16 -8.15
CA TRP A 68 21.73 -0.16 -7.57
C TRP A 68 21.22 -1.18 -8.59
N VAL A 69 20.26 -0.78 -9.43
CA VAL A 69 19.72 -1.60 -10.53
C VAL A 69 20.84 -2.07 -11.48
N ARG A 70 21.78 -1.19 -11.84
CA ARG A 70 22.92 -1.55 -12.69
C ARG A 70 23.94 -2.44 -11.98
N GLU A 71 24.34 -2.07 -10.76
CA GLU A 71 25.32 -2.82 -9.96
C GLU A 71 24.84 -4.23 -9.66
N GLN A 72 23.53 -4.41 -9.44
CA GLN A 72 22.92 -5.71 -9.16
C GLN A 72 22.42 -6.43 -10.42
N GLN A 73 22.66 -5.87 -11.61
CA GLN A 73 22.27 -6.42 -12.90
C GLN A 73 20.79 -6.84 -12.91
N VAL A 74 19.91 -5.94 -12.48
CA VAL A 74 18.46 -6.17 -12.48
C VAL A 74 17.95 -6.15 -13.92
N ASP A 75 17.24 -7.21 -14.31
CA ASP A 75 16.64 -7.35 -15.65
C ASP A 75 15.21 -6.80 -15.73
N ALA A 76 14.49 -6.75 -14.59
CA ALA A 76 13.15 -6.17 -14.53
C ALA A 76 12.86 -5.55 -13.16
N LEU A 77 12.19 -4.39 -13.19
CA LEU A 77 11.71 -3.69 -12.00
C LEU A 77 10.20 -3.82 -11.87
N ILE A 78 9.72 -4.21 -10.70
CA ILE A 78 8.30 -4.22 -10.35
C ILE A 78 8.03 -3.20 -9.25
N ASP A 79 7.22 -2.18 -9.54
CA ASP A 79 6.62 -1.31 -8.52
C ASP A 79 5.35 -1.97 -7.98
N ALA A 80 5.49 -2.71 -6.89
CA ALA A 80 4.39 -3.30 -6.13
C ALA A 80 4.22 -2.61 -4.76
N THR A 81 4.57 -1.32 -4.69
CA THR A 81 4.48 -0.53 -3.45
C THR A 81 3.02 -0.16 -3.13
N HIS A 82 2.77 0.37 -1.93
CA HIS A 82 1.41 0.80 -1.57
C HIS A 82 0.95 1.92 -2.53
N PRO A 83 -0.34 2.00 -2.93
CA PRO A 83 -0.82 3.06 -3.84
C PRO A 83 -0.58 4.51 -3.38
N PHE A 84 -0.18 4.72 -2.13
CA PHE A 84 0.14 6.02 -1.54
C PHE A 84 1.66 6.24 -1.37
N ALA A 85 2.48 5.35 -1.92
CA ALA A 85 3.93 5.45 -1.90
C ALA A 85 4.45 6.20 -3.14
N GLU A 86 3.85 7.36 -3.42
CA GLU A 86 4.07 8.16 -4.64
C GLU A 86 5.55 8.37 -4.98
N THR A 87 6.32 8.86 -4.00
CA THR A 87 7.74 9.20 -4.21
C THR A 87 8.55 8.04 -4.75
N ILE A 88 8.36 6.82 -4.23
CA ILE A 88 9.12 5.65 -4.68
C ILE A 88 8.64 5.17 -6.05
N SER A 89 7.34 5.29 -6.38
CA SER A 89 6.83 5.02 -7.73
C SER A 89 7.45 5.95 -8.78
N PHE A 90 7.52 7.26 -8.52
CA PHE A 90 8.19 8.20 -9.41
C PHE A 90 9.70 7.95 -9.50
N ASN A 91 10.34 7.60 -8.38
CA ASN A 91 11.74 7.22 -8.39
C ASN A 91 12.00 5.95 -9.22
N ALA A 92 11.11 4.96 -9.13
CA ALA A 92 11.17 3.72 -9.91
C ALA A 92 11.09 4.00 -11.40
N ALA A 93 10.13 4.83 -11.83
CA ALA A 93 9.99 5.21 -13.23
C ALA A 93 11.25 5.91 -13.78
N ARG A 94 11.78 6.90 -13.04
CA ARG A 94 13.02 7.60 -13.42
C ARG A 94 14.23 6.66 -13.45
N ALA A 95 14.36 5.81 -12.45
CA ALA A 95 15.48 4.89 -12.34
C ALA A 95 15.47 3.83 -13.44
N ALA A 96 14.29 3.26 -13.73
CA ALA A 96 14.11 2.28 -14.79
C ALA A 96 14.47 2.85 -16.17
N ALA A 97 13.98 4.06 -16.48
CA ALA A 97 14.32 4.77 -17.71
C ALA A 97 15.84 5.02 -17.81
N THR A 98 16.46 5.48 -16.71
CA THR A 98 17.90 5.78 -16.65
C THR A 98 18.75 4.52 -16.82
N ALA A 99 18.34 3.41 -16.21
CA ALA A 99 19.05 2.13 -16.28
C ALA A 99 18.68 1.29 -17.50
N HIS A 100 17.71 1.72 -18.32
CA HIS A 100 17.17 1.00 -19.47
C HIS A 100 16.61 -0.39 -19.11
N VAL A 101 15.95 -0.51 -17.95
CA VAL A 101 15.29 -1.75 -17.52
C VAL A 101 13.77 -1.59 -17.64
N PRO A 102 13.03 -2.64 -18.05
CA PRO A 102 11.58 -2.60 -18.10
C PRO A 102 11.00 -2.45 -16.68
N LEU A 103 10.01 -1.58 -16.56
CA LEU A 103 9.24 -1.35 -15.32
C LEU A 103 7.78 -1.75 -15.53
N LEU A 104 7.23 -2.48 -14.56
CA LEU A 104 5.79 -2.73 -14.43
C LEU A 104 5.32 -2.24 -13.07
N ALA A 105 4.17 -1.59 -13.02
CA ALA A 105 3.46 -1.34 -11.77
C ALA A 105 2.44 -2.44 -11.50
N LEU A 106 2.55 -3.13 -10.37
CA LEU A 106 1.55 -4.08 -9.88
C LEU A 106 0.60 -3.34 -8.92
N ARG A 107 -0.58 -2.96 -9.42
CA ARG A 107 -1.53 -2.10 -8.70
C ARG A 107 -2.93 -2.70 -8.77
N ARG A 108 -3.41 -3.21 -7.64
CA ARG A 108 -4.80 -3.62 -7.52
C ARG A 108 -5.77 -2.45 -7.79
N PRO A 109 -6.97 -2.71 -8.33
CA PRO A 109 -7.99 -1.69 -8.57
C PRO A 109 -8.37 -0.89 -7.30
N GLY A 110 -8.77 0.36 -7.50
CA GLY A 110 -9.41 1.20 -6.47
C GLY A 110 -10.76 0.65 -6.07
N TRP A 111 -11.25 1.03 -4.89
CA TRP A 111 -12.63 0.73 -4.54
C TRP A 111 -13.60 1.67 -5.24
N VAL A 112 -14.80 1.16 -5.52
CA VAL A 112 -15.90 1.93 -6.11
C VAL A 112 -17.06 1.89 -5.12
N PRO A 113 -17.68 3.03 -4.78
CA PRO A 113 -18.84 3.05 -3.89
C PRO A 113 -20.02 2.32 -4.53
N GLY A 114 -20.71 1.49 -3.74
CA GLY A 114 -21.94 0.82 -4.13
C GLY A 114 -23.18 1.41 -3.47
N PRO A 115 -24.37 0.83 -3.70
CA PRO A 115 -25.59 1.23 -3.00
C PRO A 115 -25.42 1.18 -1.48
N GLY A 116 -25.86 2.25 -0.80
CA GLY A 116 -25.75 2.41 0.65
C GLY A 116 -24.43 3.00 1.14
N ASP A 117 -23.40 3.10 0.29
CA ASP A 117 -22.15 3.77 0.67
C ASP A 117 -22.33 5.29 0.76
N ARG A 118 -21.87 5.88 1.88
CA ARG A 118 -21.89 7.34 2.12
C ARG A 118 -20.48 7.91 2.06
N TRP A 119 -19.89 7.92 0.87
CA TRP A 119 -18.49 8.30 0.71
C TRP A 119 -18.29 9.80 0.47
N HIS A 120 -17.30 10.36 1.14
CA HIS A 120 -16.80 11.73 1.00
C HIS A 120 -15.38 11.66 0.41
N PRO A 121 -15.21 11.74 -0.91
CA PRO A 121 -13.91 11.66 -1.53
C PRO A 121 -13.12 12.96 -1.31
N VAL A 122 -11.87 12.84 -0.86
CA VAL A 122 -10.94 13.96 -0.63
C VAL A 122 -9.59 13.69 -1.29
N ALA A 123 -8.79 14.71 -1.56
CA ALA A 123 -7.50 14.58 -2.22
C ALA A 123 -6.33 14.31 -1.26
N SER A 124 -6.47 14.65 0.03
CA SER A 124 -5.38 14.55 1.01
C SER A 124 -5.88 14.23 2.42
N LEU A 125 -4.95 13.97 3.35
CA LEU A 125 -5.29 13.82 4.77
C LEU A 125 -5.66 15.16 5.41
N ASP A 126 -5.13 16.28 4.92
CA ASP A 126 -5.51 17.61 5.39
C ASP A 126 -6.95 17.94 4.99
N GLU A 127 -7.34 17.62 3.75
CA GLU A 127 -8.74 17.71 3.33
C GLU A 127 -9.63 16.73 4.10
N ALA A 128 -9.12 15.53 4.43
CA ALA A 128 -9.85 14.59 5.27
C ALA A 128 -10.13 15.17 6.67
N ALA A 129 -9.14 15.84 7.27
CA ALA A 129 -9.31 16.53 8.56
C ALA A 129 -10.33 17.67 8.46
N GLY A 130 -10.28 18.48 7.40
CA GLY A 130 -11.26 19.54 7.14
C GLY A 130 -12.69 19.03 6.89
N ALA A 131 -12.84 17.83 6.33
CA ALA A 131 -14.14 17.23 6.03
C ALA A 131 -14.87 16.67 7.27
N LEU A 132 -14.20 16.52 8.42
CA LEU A 132 -14.81 15.92 9.61
C LEU A 132 -15.91 16.78 10.23
N GLY A 133 -15.89 18.09 10.00
CA GLY A 133 -16.91 19.01 10.50
C GLY A 133 -18.33 18.58 10.08
N GLY A 134 -19.16 18.23 11.06
CA GLY A 134 -20.54 17.79 10.83
C GLY A 134 -20.71 16.30 10.46
N LEU A 135 -19.63 15.51 10.39
CA LEU A 135 -19.70 14.05 10.17
C LEU A 135 -19.74 13.24 11.47
N GLY A 136 -19.38 13.86 12.60
CA GLY A 136 -19.41 13.25 13.93
C GLY A 136 -18.12 13.52 14.73
N GLU A 137 -18.11 13.10 15.99
CA GLU A 137 -17.00 13.40 16.91
C GLU A 137 -16.04 12.21 17.07
N ARG A 138 -16.50 10.98 16.79
CA ARG A 138 -15.75 9.75 17.02
C ARG A 138 -15.26 9.16 15.71
N VAL A 139 -14.00 9.41 15.40
CA VAL A 139 -13.38 9.13 14.11
C VAL A 139 -12.59 7.83 14.17
N PHE A 140 -12.82 6.91 13.22
CA PHE A 140 -11.95 5.76 13.03
C PHE A 140 -10.92 6.05 11.92
N LEU A 141 -9.66 6.26 12.30
CA LEU A 141 -8.54 6.45 11.38
C LEU A 141 -7.89 5.11 11.04
N THR A 142 -8.02 4.71 9.78
CA THR A 142 -7.41 3.47 9.24
C THR A 142 -6.25 3.76 8.28
N THR A 143 -5.67 4.95 8.38
CA THR A 143 -4.62 5.48 7.49
C THR A 143 -3.21 5.04 7.89
N GLY A 144 -3.08 4.29 8.99
CA GLY A 144 -1.83 3.88 9.63
C GLY A 144 -1.18 5.00 10.44
N ARG A 145 0.02 4.75 10.99
CA ARG A 145 0.78 5.75 11.76
C ARG A 145 1.22 6.99 10.97
N MET A 146 1.35 6.89 9.65
CA MET A 146 1.87 7.98 8.84
C MET A 146 0.77 8.97 8.45
N GLY A 147 1.00 10.24 8.76
CA GLY A 147 0.10 11.35 8.42
C GLY A 147 -0.88 11.75 9.51
N LEU A 148 -0.71 11.29 10.76
CA LEU A 148 -1.54 11.74 11.89
C LEU A 148 -1.36 13.23 12.22
N ALA A 149 -0.24 13.83 11.79
CA ALA A 149 0.01 15.27 11.89
C ALA A 149 -1.14 16.12 11.31
N ALA A 150 -1.77 15.65 10.22
CA ALA A 150 -2.89 16.32 9.58
C ALA A 150 -4.11 16.49 10.50
N PHE A 151 -4.24 15.64 11.52
CA PHE A 151 -5.35 15.65 12.48
C PHE A 151 -4.94 16.23 13.85
N ALA A 152 -3.67 16.58 14.05
CA ALA A 152 -3.13 16.97 15.35
C ALA A 152 -3.74 18.27 15.92
N HIS A 153 -4.28 19.13 15.05
CA HIS A 153 -4.92 20.39 15.43
C HIS A 153 -6.38 20.23 15.86
N LEU A 154 -6.98 19.03 15.72
CA LEU A 154 -8.38 18.79 16.02
C LEU A 154 -8.56 18.39 17.50
N THR A 155 -9.05 19.32 18.33
CA THR A 155 -9.22 19.12 19.79
C THR A 155 -10.58 18.54 20.18
N GLU A 156 -11.61 18.76 19.36
CA GLU A 156 -12.98 18.35 19.67
C GLU A 156 -13.26 16.88 19.32
N HIS A 157 -12.53 16.34 18.34
CA HIS A 157 -12.72 14.97 17.87
C HIS A 157 -11.96 13.97 18.75
N TRP A 158 -12.54 12.79 18.93
CA TRP A 158 -11.89 11.62 19.52
C TRP A 158 -11.55 10.62 18.42
N PHE A 159 -10.33 10.10 18.40
CA PHE A 159 -9.84 9.23 17.34
C PHE A 159 -9.54 7.81 17.82
N LEU A 160 -10.13 6.81 17.17
CA LEU A 160 -9.58 5.46 17.18
C LEU A 160 -8.57 5.37 16.05
N VAL A 161 -7.30 5.14 16.36
CA VAL A 161 -6.22 5.06 15.37
C VAL A 161 -5.77 3.61 15.25
N ARG A 162 -6.03 2.98 14.10
CA ARG A 162 -5.48 1.66 13.80
C ARG A 162 -4.13 1.78 13.11
N SER A 163 -3.11 1.18 13.72
CA SER A 163 -1.75 1.15 13.16
C SER A 163 -1.06 -0.18 13.45
N VAL A 164 -0.04 -0.52 12.65
CA VAL A 164 0.80 -1.70 12.89
C VAL A 164 1.78 -1.43 14.02
N ASP A 165 2.49 -0.31 13.94
CA ASP A 165 3.39 0.18 14.99
C ASP A 165 2.80 1.46 15.59
N ALA A 166 3.17 1.77 16.83
CA ALA A 166 2.71 2.98 17.51
C ALA A 166 3.05 4.24 16.71
N PRO A 167 2.11 5.20 16.59
CA PRO A 167 2.41 6.49 15.99
C PRO A 167 3.26 7.36 16.92
N GLU A 168 4.08 8.21 16.31
CA GLU A 168 4.82 9.26 17.01
C GLU A 168 4.11 10.61 16.83
N PRO A 169 4.26 11.55 17.77
CA PRO A 169 3.79 12.92 17.59
C PRO A 169 4.40 13.59 16.35
N PRO A 170 3.73 14.58 15.73
CA PRO A 170 2.43 15.14 16.15
C PRO A 170 1.25 14.22 15.80
N ALA A 171 0.31 14.09 16.73
CA ALA A 171 -0.89 13.26 16.63
C ALA A 171 -2.07 13.95 17.34
N PRO A 172 -3.33 13.54 17.09
CA PRO A 172 -4.49 14.10 17.78
C PRO A 172 -4.38 13.98 19.31
N PRO A 173 -4.79 15.01 20.07
CA PRO A 173 -4.67 15.01 21.52
C PRO A 173 -5.62 14.01 22.22
N ARG A 174 -6.73 13.64 21.56
CA ARG A 174 -7.74 12.70 22.07
C ARG A 174 -7.78 11.48 21.17
N MET A 175 -6.93 10.50 21.45
CA MET A 175 -6.90 9.26 20.67
C MET A 175 -6.73 7.99 21.51
N GLU A 176 -7.22 6.89 20.97
CA GLU A 176 -6.89 5.53 21.39
C GLU A 176 -6.20 4.82 20.23
N VAL A 177 -5.06 4.17 20.49
CA VAL A 177 -4.30 3.45 19.46
C VAL A 177 -4.63 1.96 19.52
N LEU A 178 -5.18 1.44 18.43
CA LEU A 178 -5.35 0.02 18.18
C LEU A 178 -4.15 -0.51 17.39
N LEU A 179 -3.24 -1.18 18.07
CA LEU A 179 -2.13 -1.89 17.43
C LEU A 179 -2.65 -3.19 16.81
N ALA A 180 -2.76 -3.22 15.49
CA ALA A 180 -3.29 -4.36 14.78
C ALA A 180 -2.70 -4.48 13.37
N ARG A 181 -2.52 -5.73 12.93
CA ARG A 181 -2.03 -6.08 11.59
C ARG A 181 -3.01 -7.05 10.94
N GLY A 182 -3.47 -6.72 9.74
CA GLY A 182 -4.47 -7.50 9.02
C GLY A 182 -3.99 -8.90 8.56
N PRO A 183 -4.87 -9.64 7.86
CA PRO A 183 -6.18 -9.20 7.35
C PRO A 183 -7.22 -8.94 8.45
N PHE A 184 -8.23 -8.14 8.13
CA PHE A 184 -9.36 -7.83 9.02
C PHE A 184 -10.65 -8.35 8.39
N ASP A 185 -11.47 -9.05 9.17
CA ASP A 185 -12.76 -9.57 8.72
C ASP A 185 -13.91 -8.63 9.05
N LEU A 186 -15.06 -8.86 8.42
CA LEU A 186 -16.25 -8.01 8.56
C LEU A 186 -16.78 -7.98 9.99
N ALA A 187 -16.83 -9.13 10.67
CA ALA A 187 -17.39 -9.22 12.01
C ALA A 187 -16.56 -8.40 13.02
N GLY A 188 -15.23 -8.49 12.92
CA GLY A 188 -14.30 -7.70 13.73
C GLY A 188 -14.42 -6.20 13.45
N GLU A 189 -14.56 -5.79 12.18
CA GLU A 189 -14.78 -4.37 11.85
C GLU A 189 -16.11 -3.86 12.41
N ALA A 190 -17.20 -4.62 12.25
CA ALA A 190 -18.51 -4.24 12.77
C ALA A 190 -18.50 -4.10 14.30
N GLU A 191 -17.85 -5.02 15.00
CA GLU A 191 -17.70 -4.95 16.45
C GLU A 191 -16.85 -3.75 16.88
N LEU A 192 -15.76 -3.42 16.18
CA LEU A 192 -14.97 -2.22 16.47
C LEU A 192 -15.78 -0.94 16.31
N LEU A 193 -16.52 -0.81 15.20
CA LEU A 193 -17.38 0.36 14.96
C LEU A 193 -18.41 0.52 16.08
N ARG A 194 -19.08 -0.57 16.48
CA ARG A 194 -20.09 -0.58 17.53
C ARG A 194 -19.50 -0.27 18.91
N ARG A 195 -18.45 -1.01 19.32
CA ARG A 195 -17.80 -0.91 20.64
C ARG A 195 -17.28 0.50 20.88
N HIS A 196 -16.65 1.10 19.88
CA HIS A 196 -16.08 2.44 20.01
C HIS A 196 -17.08 3.54 19.63
N ARG A 197 -18.33 3.21 19.28
CA ARG A 197 -19.36 4.17 18.85
C ARG A 197 -18.81 5.11 17.77
N ILE A 198 -18.27 4.55 16.70
CA ILE A 198 -17.65 5.33 15.63
C ILE A 198 -18.74 6.03 14.84
N ASP A 199 -18.54 7.32 14.59
CA ASP A 199 -19.44 8.16 13.79
C ASP A 199 -18.96 8.26 12.34
N VAL A 200 -17.66 8.24 12.10
CA VAL A 200 -17.07 8.42 10.76
C VAL A 200 -15.81 7.58 10.57
N LEU A 201 -15.71 6.91 9.43
CA LEU A 201 -14.50 6.19 9.01
C LEU A 201 -13.66 7.08 8.10
N VAL A 202 -12.37 7.22 8.40
CA VAL A 202 -11.40 7.86 7.50
C VAL A 202 -10.43 6.80 6.99
N THR A 203 -10.29 6.73 5.68
CA THR A 203 -9.41 5.76 5.04
C THR A 203 -8.74 6.26 3.77
N LYS A 204 -7.67 5.60 3.37
CA LYS A 204 -7.02 5.78 2.07
C LYS A 204 -7.62 4.75 1.11
N ASP A 205 -7.84 5.11 -0.16
CA ASP A 205 -8.18 4.13 -1.21
C ASP A 205 -7.01 3.19 -1.49
N SER A 206 -6.76 2.29 -0.55
CA SER A 206 -5.76 1.24 -0.67
C SER A 206 -6.19 0.20 -1.71
N GLY A 207 -7.48 0.08 -2.04
CA GLY A 207 -8.03 -0.97 -2.90
C GLY A 207 -7.88 -2.39 -2.35
N GLY A 208 -8.31 -3.35 -3.16
CA GLY A 208 -8.22 -4.78 -2.85
C GLY A 208 -9.25 -5.28 -1.83
N GLN A 209 -9.65 -6.54 -1.98
CA GLN A 209 -10.67 -7.20 -1.14
C GLN A 209 -10.22 -7.34 0.32
N ALA A 210 -8.93 -7.66 0.53
CA ALA A 210 -8.37 -7.91 1.87
C ALA A 210 -8.42 -6.71 2.83
N THR A 211 -8.70 -5.50 2.34
CA THR A 211 -8.85 -4.31 3.19
C THR A 211 -10.23 -3.65 3.06
N ALA A 212 -11.18 -4.28 2.36
CA ALA A 212 -12.52 -3.75 2.11
C ALA A 212 -13.51 -3.96 3.26
N ALA A 213 -13.24 -4.90 4.19
CA ALA A 213 -14.15 -5.26 5.29
C ALA A 213 -14.69 -4.05 6.08
N LYS A 214 -13.84 -3.06 6.33
CA LYS A 214 -14.19 -1.82 7.05
C LYS A 214 -15.22 -0.95 6.32
N LEU A 215 -15.18 -0.97 4.98
CA LEU A 215 -16.12 -0.23 4.14
C LEU A 215 -17.49 -0.90 4.17
N THR A 216 -17.50 -2.24 4.07
CA THR A 216 -18.73 -3.02 4.25
C THR A 216 -19.34 -2.79 5.62
N ALA A 217 -18.54 -2.83 6.69
CA ALA A 217 -19.01 -2.57 8.05
C ALA A 217 -19.55 -1.12 8.21
N ALA A 218 -18.86 -0.13 7.65
CA ALA A 218 -19.32 1.27 7.70
C ALA A 218 -20.65 1.45 6.96
N ARG A 219 -20.81 0.81 5.79
CA ARG A 219 -22.06 0.79 5.03
C ARG A 219 -23.21 0.14 5.81
N GLU A 220 -22.99 -1.02 6.41
CA GLU A 220 -23.99 -1.72 7.22
C GLU A 220 -24.42 -0.89 8.45
N ALA A 221 -23.49 -0.11 9.01
CA ALA A 221 -23.76 0.81 10.11
C ALA A 221 -24.28 2.20 9.66
N GLY A 222 -24.43 2.45 8.35
CA GLY A 222 -24.89 3.75 7.81
C GLY A 222 -23.91 4.92 8.01
N LEU A 223 -22.63 4.62 8.31
CA LEU A 223 -21.62 5.63 8.64
C LEU A 223 -21.07 6.33 7.39
N PRO A 224 -20.83 7.65 7.44
CA PRO A 224 -20.03 8.34 6.44
C PRO A 224 -18.59 7.79 6.40
N VAL A 225 -18.04 7.73 5.20
CA VAL A 225 -16.65 7.33 4.97
C VAL A 225 -15.91 8.44 4.24
N VAL A 226 -14.93 9.06 4.88
CA VAL A 226 -13.99 9.97 4.21
C VAL A 226 -12.90 9.13 3.54
N VAL A 227 -12.89 9.14 2.20
CA VAL A 227 -11.96 8.34 1.40
C VAL A 227 -10.95 9.26 0.74
N VAL A 228 -9.70 9.19 1.20
CA VAL A 228 -8.58 9.86 0.53
C VAL A 228 -8.31 9.13 -0.78
N ARG A 229 -8.39 9.87 -1.89
CA ARG A 229 -8.12 9.37 -3.24
C ARG A 229 -6.62 9.09 -3.41
N ARG A 230 -6.31 8.15 -4.31
CA ARG A 230 -4.93 7.81 -4.63
C ARG A 230 -4.20 9.03 -5.24
N PRO A 231 -2.93 9.24 -4.91
CA PRO A 231 -2.12 10.26 -5.57
C PRO A 231 -1.91 9.93 -7.06
N PRO A 232 -1.43 10.89 -7.86
CA PRO A 232 -1.01 10.65 -9.23
C PRO A 232 0.05 9.56 -9.33
N VAL A 233 0.09 8.91 -10.49
CA VAL A 233 1.08 7.87 -10.81
C VAL A 233 1.96 8.31 -11.98
N PRO A 234 3.18 7.76 -12.12
CA PRO A 234 4.04 8.05 -13.25
C PRO A 234 3.37 7.69 -14.59
N ALA A 235 3.42 8.60 -15.56
CA ALA A 235 2.89 8.38 -16.90
C ALA A 235 3.71 7.33 -17.67
N GLY A 236 3.06 6.60 -18.59
CA GLY A 236 3.73 5.65 -19.49
C GLY A 236 4.21 4.36 -18.85
N VAL A 237 3.98 4.14 -17.55
CA VAL A 237 4.32 2.88 -16.88
C VAL A 237 3.18 1.88 -17.08
N PRO A 238 3.42 0.69 -17.68
CA PRO A 238 2.40 -0.34 -17.81
C PRO A 238 1.95 -0.84 -16.43
N VAL A 239 0.67 -1.20 -16.32
CA VAL A 239 0.03 -1.63 -15.08
C VAL A 239 -0.47 -3.06 -15.22
N ALA A 240 -0.23 -3.87 -14.20
CA ALA A 240 -0.89 -5.15 -13.97
C ALA A 240 -1.79 -5.02 -12.73
N ASP A 241 -3.03 -5.51 -12.84
CA ASP A 241 -4.01 -5.43 -11.75
C ASP A 241 -3.81 -6.52 -10.70
N ASP A 242 -3.14 -7.62 -11.08
CA ASP A 242 -2.96 -8.80 -10.25
C ASP A 242 -1.63 -9.53 -10.51
N VAL A 243 -1.31 -10.47 -9.62
CA VAL A 243 -0.08 -11.28 -9.68
C VAL A 243 -0.01 -12.11 -10.96
N PRO A 244 -1.07 -12.82 -11.41
CA PRO A 244 -1.05 -13.53 -12.70
C PRO A 244 -0.66 -12.66 -13.91
N GLN A 245 -1.19 -11.44 -14.01
CA GLN A 245 -0.82 -10.49 -15.07
C GLN A 245 0.65 -10.08 -14.96
N ALA A 246 1.15 -9.77 -13.77
CA ALA A 246 2.54 -9.42 -13.55
C ALA A 246 3.50 -10.57 -13.91
N THR A 247 3.16 -11.81 -13.56
CA THR A 247 3.94 -13.00 -13.93
C THR A 247 3.96 -13.21 -15.44
N ARG A 248 2.83 -13.05 -16.15
CA ARG A 248 2.79 -13.13 -17.62
C ARG A 248 3.65 -12.05 -18.27
N TRP A 249 3.60 -10.83 -17.75
CA TRP A 249 4.43 -9.72 -18.24
C TRP A 249 5.92 -10.01 -18.06
N LEU A 250 6.33 -10.52 -16.88
CA LEU A 250 7.72 -10.89 -16.62
C LEU A 250 8.22 -11.96 -17.59
N ARG A 251 7.43 -13.03 -17.81
CA ARG A 251 7.79 -14.09 -18.78
C ARG A 251 8.02 -13.55 -20.18
N ALA A 252 7.20 -12.60 -20.64
CA ALA A 252 7.35 -12.00 -21.96
C ALA A 252 8.57 -11.06 -22.09
N ARG A 253 9.23 -10.71 -20.98
CA ARG A 253 10.35 -9.75 -20.95
C ARG A 253 11.71 -10.37 -20.62
N ILE A 254 11.72 -11.37 -19.76
CA ILE A 254 12.95 -11.97 -19.23
C ILE A 254 12.97 -13.51 -19.30
N GLY A 255 11.91 -14.12 -19.84
CA GLY A 255 11.79 -15.57 -20.05
C GLY A 255 12.25 -16.03 -21.42
#